data_AF-A0A7W4F0H6-F1
#
_entry.id   AF-A0A7W4F0H6-F1
#
_cell.length_a   1.000
_cell.length_b   1.000
_cell.length_c   1.000
_cell.angle_alpha   90.00
_cell.angle_beta   90.00
_cell.angle_gamma   90.00
#
_symmetry.space_group_name_H-M   'P 1'
#
loop_
_entity.id
_entity.type
_entity.pdbx_description
1 polymer ?
#
loop_
_entity_poly.entity_id
_entity_poly.type
_entity_poly.pdbx_seq_one_letter_code
_entity_poly.pdbx_strand_id
1 'polypeptide(L)'
;MKKEAIITLPNPHLRQKSQRVHVVSDETRQLIKDMTDASIDWENSRPHEISAALAAVQIDRLERVVIVRADFEDKDNQEFIPLINPEIVKYEG
;
A
#
# COMPACT_ATOMS: atom_id res chain seq x y z
N MET A 1 -9.76 -6.51 1.27
CA MET A 1 -8.94 -7.57 0.61
C MET A 1 -8.14 -8.39 1.64
N LYS A 2 -7.54 -9.54 1.29
CA LYS A 2 -6.68 -10.35 2.19
C LYS A 2 -5.23 -10.38 1.72
N LYS A 3 -4.31 -10.89 2.55
CA LYS A 3 -2.87 -10.96 2.24
C LYS A 3 -2.53 -11.78 1.00
N GLU A 4 -3.38 -12.74 0.60
CA GLU A 4 -3.13 -13.57 -0.59
C GLU A 4 -3.21 -12.78 -1.90
N ALA A 5 -3.79 -11.58 -1.87
CA ALA A 5 -3.77 -10.67 -3.01
C ALA A 5 -2.41 -10.00 -3.21
N ILE A 6 -1.51 -10.07 -2.22
CA ILE A 6 -0.17 -9.49 -2.32
C ILE A 6 0.66 -10.36 -3.27
N ILE A 7 0.88 -9.87 -4.49
CA ILE A 7 1.67 -10.56 -5.50
C ILE A 7 3.15 -10.53 -5.13
N THR A 8 3.85 -11.63 -5.46
CA THR A 8 5.29 -11.76 -5.23
C THR A 8 6.03 -11.92 -6.54
N LEU A 9 7.35 -11.75 -6.51
CA LEU A 9 8.19 -12.16 -7.62
C LEU A 9 7.96 -13.65 -7.94
N PRO A 10 7.94 -14.06 -9.22
CA PRO A 10 8.37 -13.30 -10.40
C PRO A 10 7.26 -12.56 -11.17
N ASN A 11 6.12 -12.18 -10.55
CA ASN A 11 5.04 -11.49 -11.27
C ASN A 11 5.55 -10.22 -12.01
N PRO A 12 5.37 -10.13 -13.35
CA PRO A 12 5.93 -9.04 -14.15
C PRO A 12 5.32 -7.66 -13.85
N HIS A 13 4.12 -7.60 -13.27
CA HIS A 13 3.44 -6.34 -12.95
C HIS A 13 4.21 -5.52 -11.90
N LEU A 14 4.97 -6.19 -11.01
CA LEU A 14 5.86 -5.53 -10.04
C LEU A 14 6.99 -4.70 -10.69
N ARG A 15 7.23 -4.87 -12.00
CA ARG A 15 8.21 -4.09 -12.78
C ARG A 15 7.55 -3.07 -13.71
N GLN A 16 6.23 -2.99 -13.73
CA GLN A 16 5.51 -2.04 -14.57
C GLN A 16 5.35 -0.69 -13.87
N LYS A 17 5.31 0.38 -14.67
CA LYS A 17 5.14 1.74 -14.16
C LYS A 17 3.67 1.99 -13.84
N SER A 18 3.39 2.39 -12.59
CA SER A 18 2.05 2.80 -12.16
C SER A 18 1.59 4.11 -12.83
N GLN A 19 0.30 4.13 -13.17
CA GLN A 19 -0.43 5.22 -13.78
C GLN A 19 -0.86 6.26 -12.74
N ARG A 20 -0.93 7.52 -13.16
CA ARG A 20 -1.36 8.62 -12.30
C ARG A 20 -2.86 8.51 -12.04
N VAL A 21 -3.28 8.71 -10.79
CA VAL A 21 -4.70 8.86 -10.44
C VAL A 21 -5.14 10.27 -10.79
N HIS A 22 -6.12 10.43 -11.68
CA HIS A 22 -6.59 11.75 -12.13
C HIS A 22 -7.72 12.32 -11.26
N VAL A 23 -8.59 11.45 -10.76
CA VAL A 23 -9.75 11.81 -9.93
C VAL A 23 -9.78 10.86 -8.73
N VAL A 24 -9.92 11.39 -7.53
CA VAL A 24 -10.11 10.58 -6.32
C VAL A 24 -11.59 10.18 -6.24
N SER A 25 -11.90 9.05 -6.86
CA SER A 25 -13.25 8.46 -6.89
C SER A 25 -13.47 7.49 -5.72
N ASP A 26 -14.69 6.97 -5.61
CA ASP A 26 -14.99 5.87 -4.68
C ASP A 26 -14.15 4.63 -4.96
N GLU A 27 -13.76 4.40 -6.21
CA GLU A 27 -12.82 3.31 -6.56
C GLU A 27 -11.43 3.55 -5.94
N THR A 28 -10.94 4.80 -5.93
CA THR A 28 -9.67 5.12 -5.26
C THR A 28 -9.77 4.90 -3.75
N ARG A 29 -10.91 5.25 -3.14
CA ARG A 29 -11.16 5.00 -1.71
C ARG A 29 -11.23 3.50 -1.41
N GLN A 30 -11.88 2.73 -2.28
CA GLN A 30 -11.96 1.28 -2.18
C GLN A 30 -10.59 0.62 -2.34
N LEU A 31 -9.77 1.08 -3.29
CA LEU A 31 -8.38 0.64 -3.46
C LEU A 31 -7.57 0.84 -2.18
N ILE A 32 -7.65 2.03 -1.58
CA ILE A 32 -6.95 2.33 -0.32
C ILE A 32 -7.42 1.39 0.79
N LYS A 33 -8.74 1.18 0.92
CA LYS A 33 -9.29 0.24 1.90
C LYS A 33 -8.76 -1.18 1.66
N ASP A 34 -8.74 -1.64 0.42
CA ASP A 34 -8.25 -2.98 0.08
C ASP A 34 -6.77 -3.14 0.40
N MET A 35 -5.95 -2.11 0.12
CA MET A 35 -4.55 -2.08 0.53
C MET A 35 -4.41 -2.17 2.06
N THR A 36 -5.18 -1.39 2.82
CA THR A 36 -5.16 -1.41 4.30
C THR A 36 -5.58 -2.76 4.84
N ASP A 37 -6.69 -3.33 4.36
CA ASP A 37 -7.16 -4.65 4.80
C ASP A 37 -6.10 -5.74 4.52
N ALA A 38 -5.44 -5.71 3.35
CA ALA A 38 -4.40 -6.68 3.00
C ALA A 38 -3.14 -6.53 3.87
N SER A 39 -2.74 -5.30 4.17
CA SER A 39 -1.63 -5.01 5.09
C SER A 39 -1.89 -5.51 6.50
N ILE A 40 -3.08 -5.27 7.05
CA ILE A 40 -3.47 -5.72 8.40
C ILE A 40 -3.56 -7.25 8.44
N ASP A 41 -4.17 -7.89 7.44
CA ASP A 41 -4.27 -9.35 7.37
C ASP A 41 -2.89 -10.01 7.24
N TRP A 42 -1.98 -9.40 6.49
CA TRP A 42 -0.59 -9.84 6.39
C TRP A 42 0.14 -9.74 7.74
N GLU A 43 0.00 -8.61 8.44
CA GLU A 43 0.58 -8.36 9.77
C GLU A 43 0.06 -9.35 10.81
N ASN A 44 -1.25 -9.56 10.87
CA ASN A 44 -1.89 -10.52 11.78
C ASN A 44 -1.38 -11.95 11.59
N SER A 45 -0.90 -12.29 10.39
CA SER A 45 -0.33 -13.61 10.13
C SER A 45 1.14 -13.77 10.59
N ARG A 46 1.76 -12.70 11.09
CA ARG A 46 3.18 -12.63 11.44
C ARG A 46 3.37 -11.92 12.79
N PRO A 47 3.41 -12.65 13.92
CA PRO A 47 3.38 -12.07 15.27
C PRO A 47 4.46 -11.02 15.56
N HIS A 48 5.63 -11.14 14.92
CA HIS A 48 6.80 -10.30 15.18
C HIS A 48 7.07 -9.27 14.09
N GLU A 49 6.19 -9.12 13.10
CA GLU A 49 6.34 -8.16 12.01
C GLU A 49 5.29 -7.04 12.13
N ILE A 50 5.51 -5.94 11.41
CA ILE A 50 4.56 -4.83 11.24
C ILE A 50 4.53 -4.46 9.77
N SER A 51 3.33 -4.19 9.23
CA SER A 51 3.20 -3.69 7.87
C SER A 51 3.48 -2.19 7.85
N ALA A 52 4.71 -1.83 7.49
CA ALA A 52 5.15 -0.44 7.44
C ALA A 52 4.48 0.36 6.31
N ALA A 53 4.32 -0.26 5.15
CA ALA A 53 3.74 0.35 3.95
C ALA A 53 3.33 -0.72 2.93
N LEU A 54 2.45 -0.34 2.00
CA LEU A 54 2.08 -1.15 0.84
C LEU A 54 1.82 -0.24 -0.37
N ALA A 55 2.32 -0.62 -1.54
CA ALA A 55 2.03 0.05 -2.80
C ALA A 55 0.94 -0.70 -3.58
N ALA A 56 0.07 0.01 -4.32
CA ALA A 56 -1.05 -0.60 -5.04
C ALA A 56 -0.60 -1.70 -6.02
N VAL A 57 0.57 -1.55 -6.65
CA VAL A 57 1.11 -2.55 -7.58
C VAL A 57 1.33 -3.91 -6.91
N GLN A 58 1.55 -3.94 -5.60
CA GLN A 58 1.71 -5.19 -4.84
C GLN A 58 0.40 -5.95 -4.67
N ILE A 59 -0.76 -5.33 -4.89
CA ILE A 59 -2.06 -6.02 -4.97
C ILE A 59 -2.59 -6.06 -6.42
N ASP A 60 -1.65 -6.06 -7.37
CA ASP A 60 -1.93 -6.14 -8.81
C ASP A 60 -2.70 -4.93 -9.39
N ARG A 61 -2.57 -3.77 -8.75
CA ARG A 61 -3.23 -2.51 -9.13
C ARG A 61 -2.21 -1.47 -9.60
N LEU A 62 -2.26 -1.08 -10.87
CA LEU A 62 -1.27 -0.20 -11.50
C LEU A 62 -1.51 1.30 -11.24
N GLU A 63 -2.20 1.67 -10.18
CA GLU A 63 -2.40 3.06 -9.75
C GLU A 63 -1.24 3.55 -8.88
N ARG A 64 -0.85 4.83 -9.02
CA ARG A 64 0.22 5.44 -8.21
C ARG A 64 -0.31 5.82 -6.83
N VAL A 65 -0.53 4.81 -6.00
CA VAL A 65 -1.00 4.95 -4.62
C VAL A 65 -0.11 4.11 -3.71
N VAL A 66 0.28 4.69 -2.57
CA VAL A 66 1.01 4.02 -1.49
C VAL A 66 0.31 4.33 -0.19
N ILE A 67 0.19 3.33 0.69
CA ILE A 67 -0.22 3.55 2.09
C ILE A 67 1.01 3.39 2.98
N VAL A 68 1.12 4.23 4.01
CA VAL A 68 2.21 4.19 5.01
C VAL A 68 1.58 4.17 6.38
N ARG A 69 2.06 3.31 7.29
CA ARG A 69 1.59 3.25 8.68
C ARG A 69 1.71 4.63 9.32
N ALA A 70 0.65 5.09 9.98
CA ALA A 70 0.63 6.40 10.62
C ALA A 70 1.55 6.45 11.85
N ASP A 71 1.61 5.35 12.59
CA ASP A 71 2.41 5.20 13.81
C ASP A 71 3.15 3.86 13.79
N PHE A 72 4.49 3.92 13.87
CA PHE A 72 5.36 2.74 13.87
C PHE A 72 5.67 2.25 15.30
N GLU A 73 5.40 3.06 16.31
CA GLU A 73 5.66 2.75 17.72
C GLU A 73 4.42 2.11 18.37
N ASP A 74 3.22 2.42 17.87
CA ASP A 74 1.95 1.83 18.31
C ASP A 74 1.44 0.74 17.33
N LYS A 75 1.62 -0.53 17.72
CA LYS A 75 1.12 -1.69 16.97
C LYS A 75 -0.41 -1.83 16.97
N ASP A 76 -1.09 -1.28 17.98
CA ASP A 76 -2.55 -1.33 18.05
C ASP A 76 -3.18 -0.27 17.14
N ASN A 77 -2.44 0.79 16.82
CA ASN A 77 -2.86 1.81 15.87
C ASN A 77 -2.73 1.33 14.42
N GLN A 78 -3.77 0.69 13.88
CA GLN A 78 -3.84 0.19 12.50
C GLN A 78 -4.15 1.27 11.44
N GLU A 79 -3.94 2.55 11.75
CA GLU A 79 -4.15 3.63 10.79
C GLU A 79 -3.04 3.69 9.74
N PHE A 80 -3.44 3.90 8.50
CA PHE A 80 -2.54 4.13 7.38
C PHE A 80 -2.86 5.46 6.71
N ILE A 81 -1.82 6.21 6.37
CA ILE A 81 -1.90 7.44 5.60
C ILE A 81 -1.78 7.09 4.11
N PRO A 82 -2.82 7.32 3.30
CA PRO A 82 -2.76 7.14 1.86
C PRO A 82 -2.07 8.33 1.18
N LEU A 83 -1.09 8.03 0.36
CA LEU A 83 -0.41 8.99 -0.52
C LEU A 83 -0.80 8.69 -1.97
N ILE A 84 -1.50 9.64 -2.60
CA ILE A 84 -1.95 9.53 -3.99
C ILE A 84 -1.05 10.38 -4.87
N ASN A 85 -0.51 9.76 -5.91
CA ASN A 85 0.51 10.34 -6.78
C ASN A 85 1.72 10.95 -6.04
N PRO A 86 2.30 10.29 -5.03
CA PRO A 86 3.46 10.84 -4.33
C PRO A 86 4.64 11.07 -5.28
N GLU A 87 5.42 12.09 -4.97
CA GLU A 87 6.62 12.50 -5.71
C GLU A 87 7.68 12.97 -4.71
N ILE A 88 8.92 12.52 -4.88
CA ILE A 88 10.05 13.01 -4.11
C ILE A 88 10.56 14.29 -4.80
N VAL A 89 10.34 15.44 -4.16
CA VAL A 89 10.63 16.77 -4.74
C VAL A 89 11.99 17.34 -4.30
N LYS A 90 12.60 16.78 -3.27
CA LYS A 90 13.90 17.19 -2.73
C LYS A 90 14.61 15.98 -2.14
N TYR A 91 15.94 15.99 -2.23
CA TYR A 91 16.83 14.97 -1.68
C TYR A 91 17.90 15.67 -0.84
N GLU A 92 18.34 15.02 0.24
CA GLU A 92 19.49 15.44 1.06
C GLU A 92 20.30 14.20 1.47
N GLY A 93 21.61 14.38 1.70
CA GLY A 93 22.57 13.33 2.01
C GLY A 93 23.95 13.90 2.31
#